data_AF-A0A2D7J760-F1
#
_entry.id   AF-A0A2D7J760-F1
#
_cell.length_a   1.000
_cell.length_b   1.000
_cell.length_c   1.000
_cell.angle_alpha   90.00
_cell.angle_beta   90.00
_cell.angle_gamma   90.00
#
_symmetry.space_group_name_H-M   'P 1'
#
loop_
_entity.id
_entity.type
_entity.pdbx_description
1 polymer ?
#
loop_
_entity_poly.entity_id
_entity_poly.type
_entity_poly.pdbx_seq_one_letter_code
_entity_poly.pdbx_strand_id
1 'polypeptide(L)'
;FQGNKFGEFVAYDAATGERLWSHKLVGNAAAAPMTYEIDGEQYLSVLSGWGSVSNLIAGFTYGEAKAKEPARVITFKLGGTEFMPEPLVASVTETPKSPMFGEPDQHQLGMQRFAESCHFCHGAFAVSGGVIPDLRWSAISANEQAWDQVVREGALEKQGMVSFAENLTKEDTDAIRAYVIQQAWLAVTNGDAVAPLGQ
;
A
#
# COMPACT_ATOMS: atom_id res chain seq x y z
N PHE A 1 -7.05 -26.19 -0.99
CA PHE A 1 -7.52 -24.81 -1.23
C PHE A 1 -6.38 -23.84 -0.98
N GLN A 2 -6.26 -22.80 -1.81
CA GLN A 2 -5.21 -21.80 -1.69
C GLN A 2 -5.70 -20.45 -2.19
N GLY A 3 -5.37 -19.38 -1.45
CA GLY A 3 -5.45 -18.00 -1.93
C GLY A 3 -4.14 -17.53 -2.55
N ASN A 4 -4.21 -16.68 -3.57
CA ASN A 4 -3.04 -16.02 -4.15
C ASN A 4 -2.99 -14.52 -3.84
N LYS A 5 -1.86 -13.91 -4.16
CA LYS A 5 -1.57 -12.49 -3.92
C LYS A 5 -2.50 -11.53 -4.67
N PHE A 6 -3.10 -11.98 -5.76
CA PHE A 6 -4.00 -11.19 -6.59
C PHE A 6 -5.47 -11.42 -6.24
N GLY A 7 -5.76 -12.16 -5.16
CA GLY A 7 -7.11 -12.40 -4.68
C GLY A 7 -7.86 -13.50 -5.41
N GLU A 8 -7.17 -14.42 -6.07
CA GLU A 8 -7.81 -15.64 -6.56
C GLU A 8 -7.78 -16.71 -5.46
N PHE A 9 -8.92 -17.32 -5.19
CA PHE A 9 -9.04 -18.46 -4.27
C PHE A 9 -9.40 -19.71 -5.06
N VAL A 10 -8.59 -20.76 -4.92
CA VAL A 10 -8.62 -21.92 -5.82
C VAL A 10 -8.73 -23.22 -5.02
N ALA A 11 -9.58 -24.12 -5.51
CA ALA A 11 -9.59 -25.53 -5.13
C ALA A 11 -8.80 -26.33 -6.17
N TYR A 12 -7.90 -27.19 -5.68
CA TYR A 12 -7.12 -28.08 -6.52
C TYR A 12 -7.42 -29.52 -6.14
N ASP A 13 -7.39 -30.42 -7.11
CA ASP A 13 -7.27 -31.85 -6.86
C ASP A 13 -5.94 -32.14 -6.16
N ALA A 14 -5.99 -32.87 -5.05
CA ALA A 14 -4.82 -33.05 -4.19
C ALA A 14 -3.76 -34.00 -4.77
N ALA A 15 -4.13 -34.88 -5.70
CA ALA A 15 -3.23 -35.86 -6.29
C ALA A 15 -2.55 -35.32 -7.57
N THR A 16 -3.28 -34.53 -8.35
CA THR A 16 -2.87 -34.09 -9.69
C THR A 16 -2.51 -32.60 -9.75
N GLY A 17 -3.02 -31.79 -8.81
CA GLY A 17 -2.93 -30.34 -8.88
C GLY A 17 -3.88 -29.71 -9.90
N GLU A 18 -4.85 -30.45 -10.45
CA GLU A 18 -5.86 -29.92 -11.36
C GLU A 18 -6.72 -28.85 -10.68
N ARG A 19 -7.04 -27.75 -11.38
CA ARG A 19 -7.92 -26.70 -10.86
C ARG A 19 -9.37 -27.16 -10.96
N LEU A 20 -10.02 -27.36 -9.83
CA LEU A 20 -11.41 -27.83 -9.76
C LEU A 20 -12.41 -26.70 -9.64
N TRP A 21 -12.01 -25.60 -8.99
CA TRP A 21 -12.87 -24.44 -8.75
C TRP A 21 -12.04 -23.21 -8.43
N SER A 22 -12.54 -22.02 -8.75
CA SER A 22 -11.92 -20.76 -8.37
C SER A 22 -12.95 -19.67 -8.13
N HIS A 23 -12.63 -18.73 -7.24
CA HIS A 23 -13.41 -17.52 -7.01
C HIS A 23 -12.50 -16.31 -6.83
N LYS A 24 -12.96 -15.14 -7.28
CA LYS A 24 -12.28 -13.86 -7.04
C LYS A 24 -12.67 -13.32 -5.66
N LEU A 25 -11.69 -12.97 -4.84
CA LEU A 25 -11.85 -12.34 -3.55
C LEU A 25 -11.64 -10.83 -3.68
N VAL A 26 -12.06 -10.09 -2.66
CA VAL A 26 -12.02 -8.63 -2.62
C VAL A 26 -10.60 -8.07 -2.43
N GLY A 27 -9.66 -8.88 -1.91
CA GLY A 27 -8.28 -8.50 -1.68
C GLY A 27 -7.34 -9.70 -1.85
N ASN A 28 -6.07 -9.55 -1.43
CA ASN A 28 -5.16 -10.70 -1.39
C ASN A 28 -5.68 -11.75 -0.38
N ALA A 29 -5.31 -13.02 -0.57
CA ALA A 29 -5.58 -14.06 0.42
C ALA A 29 -4.27 -14.72 0.85
N ALA A 30 -3.50 -13.99 1.67
CA ALA A 30 -2.25 -14.47 2.23
C ALA A 30 -2.43 -15.47 3.39
N ALA A 31 -3.57 -15.41 4.09
CA ALA A 31 -3.85 -16.35 5.18
C ALA A 31 -4.24 -17.72 4.65
N ALA A 32 -3.83 -18.78 5.36
CA ALA A 32 -4.29 -20.13 5.07
C ALA A 32 -5.82 -20.23 5.30
N PRO A 33 -6.57 -20.86 4.39
CA PRO A 33 -7.99 -21.11 4.60
C PRO A 33 -8.20 -22.18 5.68
N MET A 34 -9.35 -22.14 6.34
CA MET A 34 -9.77 -23.16 7.31
C MET A 34 -11.15 -23.72 6.95
N THR A 35 -11.41 -24.98 7.31
CA THR A 35 -12.74 -25.59 7.16
C THR A 35 -13.27 -26.05 8.51
N TYR A 36 -14.59 -26.04 8.66
CA TYR A 36 -15.30 -26.46 9.87
C TYR A 36 -16.74 -26.89 9.52
N GLU A 37 -17.45 -27.45 10.48
CA GLU A 37 -18.83 -27.92 10.33
C GLU A 37 -19.74 -27.25 11.36
N ILE A 38 -20.96 -26.89 10.95
CA ILE A 38 -22.04 -26.41 11.82
C ILE A 38 -23.31 -27.17 11.41
N ASP A 39 -23.94 -27.88 12.35
CA ASP A 39 -25.20 -28.62 12.14
C ASP A 39 -25.18 -29.56 10.92
N GLY A 40 -24.04 -30.21 10.65
CA GLY A 40 -23.85 -31.11 9.51
C GLY A 40 -23.54 -30.43 8.18
N GLU A 41 -23.47 -29.09 8.13
CA GLU A 41 -23.04 -28.35 6.94
C GLU A 41 -21.56 -27.95 7.03
N GLN A 42 -20.79 -28.25 5.98
CA GLN A 42 -19.39 -27.86 5.87
C GLN A 42 -19.23 -26.41 5.37
N TYR A 43 -18.32 -25.68 6.01
CA TYR A 43 -17.94 -24.32 5.68
C TYR A 43 -16.44 -24.23 5.40
N LEU A 44 -16.05 -23.27 4.56
CA LEU A 44 -14.66 -22.96 4.24
C LEU A 44 -14.46 -21.45 4.37
N SER A 45 -13.64 -21.01 5.31
CA SER A 45 -13.34 -19.60 5.53
C SER A 45 -11.91 -19.23 5.15
N VAL A 46 -11.75 -18.02 4.62
CA VAL A 46 -10.46 -17.43 4.30
C VAL A 46 -10.46 -15.95 4.67
N LEU A 47 -9.34 -15.46 5.21
CA LEU A 47 -9.13 -14.03 5.40
C LEU A 47 -8.62 -13.41 4.09
N SER A 48 -9.33 -12.39 3.62
CA SER A 48 -8.99 -11.64 2.41
C SER A 48 -8.74 -10.18 2.76
N GLY A 49 -7.58 -9.64 2.43
CA GLY A 49 -7.26 -8.23 2.66
C GLY A 49 -5.89 -7.86 2.09
N TRP A 50 -5.75 -6.67 1.51
CA TRP A 50 -4.48 -6.24 0.92
C TRP A 50 -3.47 -5.83 2.00
N GLY A 51 -2.43 -6.64 2.17
CA GLY A 51 -1.35 -6.38 3.13
C GLY A 51 -0.29 -7.49 3.16
N SER A 52 0.95 -7.10 3.44
CA SER A 52 2.11 -7.94 3.80
C SER A 52 3.36 -7.04 3.85
N VAL A 53 4.47 -7.53 4.41
CA VAL A 53 5.76 -6.83 4.30
C VAL A 53 6.17 -6.58 2.85
N SER A 54 5.86 -7.51 1.95
CA SER A 54 6.12 -7.34 0.52
C SER A 54 5.23 -6.27 -0.11
N ASN A 55 3.98 -6.14 0.33
CA ASN A 55 3.10 -5.07 -0.15
C ASN A 55 3.53 -3.69 0.36
N LEU A 56 4.10 -3.60 1.57
CA LEU A 56 4.64 -2.36 2.12
C LEU A 56 5.90 -1.91 1.38
N ILE A 57 6.86 -2.81 1.17
CA ILE A 57 8.18 -2.45 0.62
C ILE A 57 8.17 -2.37 -0.91
N ALA A 58 7.61 -3.38 -1.59
CA ALA A 58 7.81 -3.58 -3.03
C ALA A 58 6.68 -2.97 -3.87
N GLY A 59 6.17 -1.79 -3.49
CA GLY A 59 5.07 -1.11 -4.17
C GLY A 59 5.28 -0.96 -5.68
N PHE A 60 6.52 -0.64 -6.07
CA PHE A 60 6.97 -0.51 -7.47
C PHE A 60 6.78 -1.77 -8.34
N THR A 61 6.45 -2.92 -7.75
CA THR A 61 6.20 -4.17 -8.48
C THR A 61 4.73 -4.44 -8.80
N TYR A 62 3.79 -3.64 -8.25
CA TYR A 62 2.35 -3.93 -8.31
C TYR A 62 1.55 -3.12 -9.33
N GLY A 63 2.18 -2.20 -10.06
CA GLY A 63 1.48 -1.28 -10.96
C GLY A 63 0.60 -0.31 -10.17
N GLU A 64 -0.67 -0.18 -10.53
CA GLU A 64 -1.63 0.71 -9.85
C GLU A 64 -1.76 0.37 -8.35
N ALA A 65 -1.60 1.41 -7.52
CA ALA A 65 -1.75 1.31 -6.08
C ALA A 65 -3.15 0.78 -5.73
N LYS A 66 -3.20 -0.27 -4.90
CA LYS A 66 -4.48 -0.80 -4.41
C LYS A 66 -5.08 0.15 -3.38
N ALA A 67 -6.41 0.27 -3.38
CA ALA A 67 -7.10 1.00 -2.34
C ALA A 67 -6.83 0.35 -0.98
N LYS A 68 -7.01 1.14 0.09
CA LYS A 68 -7.07 0.63 1.45
C LYS A 68 -8.32 -0.23 1.61
N GLU A 69 -8.21 -1.50 1.23
CA GLU A 69 -9.28 -2.48 1.34
C GLU A 69 -9.36 -3.02 2.78
N PRO A 70 -10.48 -2.85 3.51
CA PRO A 70 -10.66 -3.52 4.79
C PRO A 70 -10.56 -5.04 4.63
N ALA A 71 -9.84 -5.67 5.55
CA ALA A 71 -9.77 -7.13 5.61
C ALA A 71 -11.17 -7.70 5.93
N ARG A 72 -11.52 -8.81 5.26
CA ARG A 72 -12.79 -9.53 5.43
C ARG A 72 -12.54 -11.00 5.70
N VAL A 73 -13.37 -11.59 6.56
CA VAL A 73 -13.56 -13.05 6.62
C VAL A 73 -14.57 -13.40 5.54
N ILE A 74 -14.17 -14.23 4.58
CA ILE A 74 -15.04 -14.71 3.51
C ILE A 74 -15.28 -16.20 3.75
N THR A 75 -16.54 -16.60 3.82
CA THR A 75 -16.94 -17.98 4.08
C THR A 75 -17.75 -18.53 2.92
N PHE A 76 -17.36 -19.70 2.44
CA PHE A 76 -18.02 -20.46 1.38
C PHE A 76 -18.74 -21.68 1.96
N LYS A 77 -19.84 -22.07 1.33
CA LYS A 77 -20.49 -23.38 1.48
C LYS A 77 -21.11 -23.82 0.15
N LEU A 78 -21.42 -25.11 0.02
CA LEU A 78 -22.12 -25.61 -1.17
C LEU A 78 -23.50 -24.95 -1.31
N GLY A 79 -23.84 -24.50 -2.50
CA GLY A 79 -25.11 -23.81 -2.80
C GLY A 79 -25.22 -22.38 -2.25
N GLY A 80 -24.17 -21.82 -1.65
CA GLY A 80 -24.15 -20.41 -1.23
C GLY A 80 -24.28 -19.45 -2.42
N THR A 81 -25.15 -18.43 -2.29
CA THR A 81 -25.45 -17.44 -3.35
C THR A 81 -25.32 -16.00 -2.89
N GLU A 82 -24.76 -15.78 -1.70
CA GLU A 82 -24.54 -14.44 -1.14
C GLU A 82 -23.58 -13.62 -2.01
N PHE A 83 -23.82 -12.31 -2.05
CA PHE A 83 -23.05 -11.39 -2.87
C PHE A 83 -21.63 -11.17 -2.32
N MET A 84 -20.63 -11.26 -3.20
CA MET A 84 -19.25 -10.87 -2.89
C MET A 84 -19.10 -9.35 -3.07
N PRO A 85 -18.68 -8.60 -2.04
CA PRO A 85 -18.44 -7.16 -2.20
C PRO A 85 -17.38 -6.88 -3.27
N GLU A 86 -17.58 -5.82 -4.05
CA GLU A 86 -16.55 -5.34 -4.97
C GLU A 86 -15.39 -4.68 -4.21
N PRO A 87 -14.14 -4.77 -4.73
CA PRO A 87 -13.01 -4.03 -4.18
C PRO A 87 -13.24 -2.52 -4.22
N LEU A 88 -12.76 -1.82 -3.21
CA LEU A 88 -12.69 -0.38 -3.18
C LEU A 88 -11.73 0.11 -4.28
N VAL A 89 -12.15 1.15 -4.97
CA VAL A 89 -11.32 1.83 -5.98
C VAL A 89 -10.52 2.93 -5.28
N ALA A 90 -9.20 2.97 -5.52
CA ALA A 90 -8.36 4.04 -5.00
C ALA A 90 -8.68 5.33 -5.77
N SER A 91 -9.10 6.38 -5.06
CA SER A 91 -9.42 7.68 -5.64
C SER A 91 -8.33 8.73 -5.37
N VAL A 92 -7.05 8.32 -5.42
CA VAL A 92 -5.93 9.24 -5.26
C VAL A 92 -5.52 9.76 -6.63
N THR A 93 -5.59 11.08 -6.83
CA THR A 93 -5.02 11.71 -8.02
C THR A 93 -3.51 11.75 -7.90
N GLU A 94 -2.84 10.95 -8.74
CA GLU A 94 -1.38 10.85 -8.85
C GLU A 94 -0.81 12.08 -9.56
N THR A 95 -0.61 13.14 -8.78
CA THR A 95 0.00 14.40 -9.22
C THR A 95 0.89 14.93 -8.10
N PRO A 96 2.08 15.47 -8.42
CA PRO A 96 2.89 16.21 -7.46
C PRO A 96 2.07 17.29 -6.77
N LYS A 97 2.30 17.50 -5.46
CA LYS A 97 1.56 18.50 -4.66
C LYS A 97 2.32 19.83 -4.49
N SER A 98 3.55 19.90 -5.01
CA SER A 98 4.41 21.09 -4.95
C SER A 98 5.34 21.12 -6.17
N PRO A 99 5.81 22.30 -6.65
CA PRO A 99 6.96 22.39 -7.52
C PRO A 99 8.16 21.63 -6.97
N MET A 100 9.05 21.19 -7.86
CA MET A 100 10.32 20.57 -7.45
C MET A 100 11.16 21.60 -6.68
N PHE A 101 11.79 21.16 -5.58
CA PHE A 101 12.68 21.98 -4.76
C PHE A 101 13.80 21.13 -4.17
N GLY A 102 14.83 21.80 -3.64
CA GLY A 102 16.04 21.19 -3.10
C GLY A 102 17.12 21.01 -4.14
N GLU A 103 18.37 21.04 -3.68
CA GLU A 103 19.57 20.84 -4.50
C GLU A 103 19.91 19.35 -4.65
N PRO A 104 20.74 18.95 -5.63
CA PRO A 104 21.08 17.54 -5.85
C PRO A 104 21.60 16.80 -4.62
N ASP A 105 22.46 17.44 -3.81
CA ASP A 105 22.99 16.85 -2.59
C ASP A 105 21.89 16.64 -1.53
N GLN A 106 20.90 17.55 -1.47
CA GLN A 106 19.75 17.40 -0.58
C GLN A 106 18.84 16.26 -1.05
N HIS A 107 18.63 16.07 -2.36
CA HIS A 107 17.89 14.92 -2.88
C HIS A 107 18.61 13.60 -2.57
N GLN A 108 19.94 13.57 -2.69
CA GLN A 108 20.74 12.39 -2.39
C GLN A 108 20.67 12.04 -0.89
N LEU A 109 20.80 13.04 0.00
CA LEU A 109 20.61 12.85 1.43
C LEU A 109 19.19 12.36 1.74
N GLY A 110 18.19 12.98 1.13
CA GLY A 110 16.78 12.60 1.29
C GLY A 110 16.50 11.16 0.87
N MET A 111 17.09 10.70 -0.24
CA MET A 111 17.02 9.31 -0.68
C MET A 111 17.60 8.35 0.35
N GLN A 112 18.79 8.67 0.90
CA GLN A 112 19.44 7.83 1.92
C GLN A 112 18.58 7.75 3.18
N ARG A 113 18.14 8.90 3.72
CA ARG A 113 17.31 8.94 4.94
C ARG A 113 15.95 8.27 4.75
N PHE A 114 15.34 8.42 3.58
CA PHE A 114 14.11 7.72 3.23
C PHE A 114 14.31 6.20 3.19
N ALA A 115 15.42 5.75 2.60
CA ALA A 115 15.79 4.33 2.54
C ALA A 115 16.21 3.75 3.90
N GLU A 116 16.58 4.58 4.88
CA GLU A 116 16.87 4.12 6.24
C GLU A 116 15.61 4.07 7.11
N SER A 117 14.67 5.01 6.91
CA SER A 117 13.62 5.29 7.91
C SER A 117 12.19 5.08 7.42
N CYS A 118 11.93 5.25 6.11
CA CYS A 118 10.56 5.38 5.60
C CYS A 118 10.14 4.22 4.68
N HIS A 119 11.09 3.66 3.92
CA HIS A 119 10.76 2.75 2.81
C HIS A 119 10.11 1.43 3.24
N PHE A 120 10.34 0.97 4.47
CA PHE A 120 9.74 -0.25 5.00
C PHE A 120 8.22 -0.16 5.14
N CYS A 121 7.71 1.07 5.25
CA CYS A 121 6.30 1.38 5.38
C CYS A 121 5.77 2.00 4.08
N HIS A 122 6.41 3.08 3.60
CA HIS A 122 5.94 3.89 2.47
C HIS A 122 6.44 3.43 1.09
N GLY A 123 7.10 2.26 1.04
CA GLY A 123 7.58 1.65 -0.20
C GLY A 123 8.95 2.13 -0.64
N ALA A 124 9.71 1.24 -1.27
CA ALA A 124 10.97 1.59 -1.91
C ALA A 124 10.75 2.67 -2.97
N PHE A 125 11.71 3.59 -3.09
CA PHE A 125 11.64 4.74 -4.00
C PHE A 125 10.43 5.66 -3.79
N ALA A 126 9.86 5.65 -2.57
CA ALA A 126 8.60 6.31 -2.24
C ALA A 126 7.38 5.81 -3.03
N VAL A 127 7.46 4.63 -3.65
CA VAL A 127 6.34 4.00 -4.36
C VAL A 127 5.62 3.06 -3.41
N SER A 128 4.50 3.53 -2.84
CA SER A 128 3.71 2.71 -1.92
C SER A 128 2.95 1.61 -2.65
N GLY A 129 2.82 0.43 -2.03
CA GLY A 129 1.94 -0.61 -2.53
C GLY A 129 0.46 -0.41 -2.19
N GLY A 130 0.08 0.69 -1.54
CA GLY A 130 -1.33 1.01 -1.20
C GLY A 130 -1.83 0.46 0.14
N VAL A 131 -0.97 -0.22 0.92
CA VAL A 131 -1.30 -0.66 2.30
C VAL A 131 -1.38 0.55 3.24
N ILE A 132 -0.47 1.51 3.04
CA ILE A 132 -0.44 2.81 3.72
C ILE A 132 -0.24 3.93 2.67
N PRO A 133 -0.43 5.21 3.03
CA PRO A 133 -0.39 6.30 2.05
C PRO A 133 0.89 6.35 1.21
N ASP A 134 0.74 6.61 -0.09
CA ASP A 134 1.84 7.00 -0.97
C ASP A 134 2.19 8.47 -0.71
N LEU A 135 3.44 8.73 -0.29
CA LEU A 135 3.86 10.07 0.11
C LEU A 135 4.00 11.03 -1.07
N ARG A 136 4.23 10.50 -2.29
CA ARG A 136 4.32 11.31 -3.52
C ARG A 136 3.03 12.08 -3.78
N TRP A 137 1.90 11.50 -3.38
CA TRP A 137 0.55 12.02 -3.65
C TRP A 137 -0.10 12.70 -2.43
N SER A 138 0.59 12.72 -1.28
CA SER A 138 0.07 13.29 -0.04
C SER A 138 0.08 14.83 -0.06
N ALA A 139 -1.01 15.47 0.39
CA ALA A 139 -1.03 16.92 0.56
C ALA A 139 -0.01 17.41 1.61
N ILE A 140 0.41 16.54 2.54
CA ILE A 140 1.40 16.87 3.58
C ILE A 140 2.76 17.19 2.96
N SER A 141 3.15 16.54 1.85
CA SER A 141 4.45 16.79 1.21
C SER A 141 4.55 18.19 0.57
N ALA A 142 3.43 18.88 0.38
CA ALA A 142 3.38 20.24 -0.13
C ALA A 142 3.69 21.33 0.92
N ASN A 143 3.62 21.00 2.22
CA ASN A 143 3.74 21.98 3.29
C ASN A 143 4.77 21.55 4.32
N GLU A 144 5.79 22.36 4.50
CA GLU A 144 6.90 22.10 5.41
C GLU A 144 6.47 21.91 6.86
N GLN A 145 5.59 22.79 7.36
CA GLN A 145 5.13 22.73 8.73
C GLN A 145 4.27 21.48 8.96
N ALA A 146 3.35 21.16 8.04
CA ALA A 146 2.54 19.95 8.14
C ALA A 146 3.40 18.69 8.09
N TRP A 147 4.47 18.71 7.27
CA TRP A 147 5.43 17.62 7.20
C TRP A 147 6.14 17.42 8.55
N ASP A 148 6.65 18.49 9.17
CA ASP A 148 7.35 18.41 10.45
C ASP A 148 6.42 17.97 11.59
N GLN A 149 5.18 18.46 11.59
CA GLN A 149 4.14 18.04 12.54
C GLN A 149 3.90 16.53 12.51
N VAL A 150 3.90 15.93 11.31
CA VAL A 150 3.66 14.50 11.15
C VAL A 150 4.90 13.68 11.43
N VAL A 151 6.05 14.04 10.84
CA VAL A 151 7.26 13.22 10.86
C VAL A 151 8.05 13.37 12.17
N ARG A 152 8.06 14.57 12.78
CA ARG A 152 8.82 14.83 14.01
C ARG A 152 7.93 15.10 15.21
N GLU A 153 6.83 15.82 15.08
CA GLU A 153 5.98 16.16 16.25
C GLU A 153 4.93 15.09 16.59
N GLY A 154 4.85 14.00 15.81
CA GLY A 154 4.01 12.85 16.15
C GLY A 154 2.51 13.08 15.97
N ALA A 155 2.10 14.04 15.12
CA ALA A 155 0.69 14.36 14.90
C ALA A 155 -0.17 13.14 14.48
N LEU A 156 0.45 12.09 13.91
CA LEU A 156 -0.20 10.86 13.46
C LEU A 156 0.23 9.59 14.24
N GLU A 157 0.83 9.72 15.44
CA GLU A 157 1.28 8.57 16.24
C GLU A 157 0.15 7.60 16.58
N LYS A 158 -1.04 8.13 16.90
CA LYS A 158 -2.22 7.30 17.20
C LYS A 158 -2.72 6.51 15.98
N GLN A 159 -2.30 6.87 14.77
CA GLN A 159 -2.58 6.14 13.53
C GLN A 159 -1.42 5.24 13.10
N GLY A 160 -0.36 5.14 13.90
CA GLY A 160 0.80 4.27 13.66
C GLY A 160 1.96 4.91 12.91
N MET A 161 1.89 6.21 12.59
CA MET A 161 3.04 6.97 12.05
C MET A 161 3.87 7.50 13.22
N VAL A 162 5.01 6.86 13.48
CA VAL A 162 5.89 7.18 14.61
C VAL A 162 6.55 8.56 14.44
N SER A 163 6.82 9.25 15.55
CA SER A 163 7.74 10.38 15.55
C SER A 163 9.18 9.92 15.32
N PHE A 164 9.90 10.71 14.53
CA PHE A 164 11.33 10.54 14.29
C PHE A 164 12.17 11.66 14.95
N ALA A 165 11.61 12.45 15.87
CA ALA A 165 12.33 13.59 16.46
C ALA A 165 13.66 13.22 17.15
N GLU A 166 13.76 12.00 17.67
CA GLU A 166 14.97 11.48 18.32
C GLU A 166 16.02 10.94 17.33
N ASN A 167 15.62 10.64 16.09
CA ASN A 167 16.46 9.95 15.11
C ASN A 167 16.79 10.78 13.87
N LEU A 168 15.95 11.76 13.53
CA LEU A 168 16.08 12.60 12.34
C LEU A 168 16.04 14.08 12.72
N THR A 169 17.04 14.82 12.24
CA THR A 169 17.06 16.27 12.36
C THR A 169 16.03 16.90 11.42
N LYS A 170 15.76 18.20 11.59
CA LYS A 170 14.92 18.95 10.65
C LYS A 170 15.51 18.94 9.23
N GLU A 171 16.83 19.02 9.12
CA GLU A 171 17.52 18.95 7.82
C GLU A 171 17.28 17.59 7.14
N ASP A 172 17.36 16.49 7.91
CA ASP A 172 17.07 15.15 7.38
C ASP A 172 15.62 15.05 6.89
N THR A 173 14.64 15.56 7.66
CA THR A 173 13.23 15.46 7.28
C THR A 173 12.85 16.38 6.12
N ASP A 174 13.48 17.56 6.01
CA ASP A 174 13.33 18.44 4.85
C ASP A 174 13.96 17.82 3.59
N ALA A 175 15.11 17.14 3.73
CA ALA A 175 15.73 16.39 2.64
C ALA A 175 14.84 15.23 2.18
N ILE A 176 14.25 14.47 3.10
CA ILE A 176 13.26 13.42 2.75
C ILE A 176 12.08 14.03 1.99
N ARG A 177 11.54 15.18 2.43
CA ARG A 177 10.42 15.87 1.74
C ARG A 177 10.82 16.24 0.31
N ALA A 178 12.00 16.80 0.12
CA ALA A 178 12.54 17.14 -1.21
C ALA A 178 12.65 15.90 -2.10
N TYR A 179 13.16 14.79 -1.57
CA TYR A 179 13.25 13.51 -2.28
C TYR A 179 11.87 12.95 -2.67
N VAL A 180 10.88 12.98 -1.77
CA VAL A 180 9.51 12.51 -2.08
C VAL A 180 8.89 13.32 -3.23
N ILE A 181 9.07 14.64 -3.22
CA ILE A 181 8.60 15.51 -4.31
C ILE A 181 9.37 15.24 -5.60
N GLN A 182 10.68 15.00 -5.53
CA GLN A 182 11.46 14.57 -6.69
C GLN A 182 10.91 13.27 -7.30
N GLN A 183 10.58 12.26 -6.48
CA GLN A 183 9.99 11.00 -6.96
C GLN A 183 8.60 11.22 -7.58
N ALA A 184 7.81 12.16 -7.07
CA ALA A 184 6.53 12.53 -7.67
C ALA A 184 6.72 13.12 -9.09
N TRP A 185 7.70 14.01 -9.28
CA TRP A 185 8.02 14.59 -10.59
C TRP A 185 8.67 13.58 -11.55
N LEU A 186 9.46 12.64 -11.02
CA LEU A 186 10.01 11.56 -11.82
C LEU A 186 8.91 10.65 -12.39
N ALA A 187 7.87 10.35 -11.61
CA ALA A 187 6.71 9.60 -12.09
C ALA A 187 5.97 10.34 -13.23
N VAL A 188 5.86 11.68 -13.16
CA VAL A 188 5.34 12.48 -14.28
C VAL A 188 6.23 12.34 -15.52
N THR A 189 7.54 12.41 -15.33
CA THR A 189 8.53 12.28 -16.43
C THR A 189 8.46 10.90 -17.09
N ASN A 190 8.18 9.86 -16.32
CA ASN A 190 8.03 8.48 -16.80
C ASN A 190 6.67 8.19 -17.45
N GLY A 191 5.70 9.11 -17.34
CA GLY A 191 4.33 8.91 -17.82
C GLY A 191 3.44 8.09 -16.87
N ASP A 192 3.89 7.86 -15.64
CA ASP A 192 3.15 7.13 -14.60
C ASP A 192 2.16 8.04 -13.85
N ALA A 193 2.34 9.35 -13.90
CA ALA A 193 1.54 10.34 -13.18
C ALA A 193 1.24 11.57 -14.05
N VAL A 194 0.29 12.40 -13.62
CA VAL A 194 -0.08 13.64 -14.34
C VAL A 194 0.54 14.87 -13.68
N ALA A 195 0.96 15.83 -14.50
CA ALA A 195 1.40 17.12 -14.01
C ALA A 195 0.22 17.91 -13.40
N PRO A 196 0.45 18.79 -12.40
CA PRO A 196 -0.59 19.67 -11.89
C PRO A 196 -1.14 20.57 -12.99
N LEU A 197 -2.46 20.76 -13.05
CA LEU A 197 -3.10 21.65 -14.01
C LEU A 197 -2.64 23.11 -13.77
N GLY A 198 -2.09 23.76 -14.80
CA GLY A 198 -1.75 25.20 -14.77
C GLY A 198 -0.26 25.55 -14.75
N GLN A 199 0.62 24.65 -15.17
CA GLN A 199 2.00 24.96 -15.59
C GLN A 199 2.14 24.82 -17.10
#